data_AF-A0A1C1CZB6-F1
#
_entry.id   AF-A0A1C1CZB6-F1
#
_cell.length_a   1.000
_cell.length_b   1.000
_cell.length_c   1.000
_cell.angle_alpha   90.00
_cell.angle_beta   90.00
_cell.angle_gamma   90.00
#
_symmetry.space_group_name_H-M   'P 1'
#
loop_
_entity.id
_entity.type
_entity.pdbx_description
1 polymer ?
#
loop_
_entity_poly.entity_id
_entity_poly.type
_entity_poly.pdbx_seq_one_letter_code
_entity_poly.pdbx_strand_id
1 'polypeptide(L)'
;MLAEKTLEVLLESAASNGALQKPTPSKTDCFKLLVFSATHAASVRDNIHNMEEYLKERPRLAQDLAYTLGCRRQTFSQRAFAVVSPTNELEISPVKRAQQCSAFVFVFTGQGAQYAEMGKSLLVSNSAFATSIQKLDEALRTVDPKISWSLAEEILKPKELSRLAEAQFSQPVCTALQIALVDLLHSMGIIPTAVVGHSSGEIAAAYACGALSAREAIMVSYHRGLIAAEAESIGTGGMLAVGLGKKAASSFLRPGVEIGCENSPESVTLTGIDNELEETAAEIRAEYPEILVRRLRVNCAYHSGKDGTFSFLVVSRTNMSKHK
;
A
#
# COMPACT_ATOMS: atom_id res chain seq x y z
N MET A 1 -65.16 -14.21 -39.48
CA MET A 1 -63.81 -13.98 -40.03
C MET A 1 -62.94 -13.42 -38.91
N LEU A 2 -62.25 -14.30 -38.17
CA LEU A 2 -61.14 -13.89 -37.32
C LEU A 2 -59.94 -13.77 -38.27
N ALA A 3 -59.42 -12.55 -38.45
CA ALA A 3 -58.20 -12.35 -39.22
C ALA A 3 -57.04 -12.96 -38.42
N GLU A 4 -56.51 -14.10 -38.86
CA GLU A 4 -55.23 -14.60 -38.39
C GLU A 4 -54.17 -13.55 -38.73
N LYS A 5 -53.52 -13.00 -37.69
CA LYS A 5 -52.33 -12.15 -37.87
C LYS A 5 -51.11 -13.07 -37.93
N THR A 6 -50.51 -13.19 -39.10
CA THR A 6 -49.20 -13.83 -39.28
C THR A 6 -48.09 -12.86 -38.88
N LEU A 7 -47.10 -13.33 -38.11
CA LEU A 7 -45.87 -12.60 -37.78
C LEU A 7 -44.68 -13.37 -38.37
N GLU A 8 -43.93 -12.73 -39.26
CA GLU A 8 -42.64 -13.22 -39.75
C GLU A 8 -41.51 -12.40 -39.14
N VAL A 9 -40.49 -13.06 -38.61
CA VAL A 9 -39.28 -12.44 -38.06
C VAL A 9 -38.08 -12.96 -38.83
N LEU A 10 -37.35 -12.06 -39.49
CA LEU A 10 -36.06 -12.35 -40.08
C LEU A 10 -34.96 -12.03 -39.06
N LEU A 11 -34.07 -12.99 -38.81
CA LEU A 11 -32.94 -12.82 -37.89
C LEU A 11 -31.64 -12.80 -38.67
N GLU A 12 -30.75 -11.89 -38.31
CA GLU A 12 -29.38 -11.84 -38.80
C GLU A 12 -28.40 -12.26 -37.71
N SER A 13 -27.21 -12.72 -38.12
CA SER A 13 -26.17 -13.10 -37.17
C SER A 13 -25.52 -11.87 -36.52
N ALA A 14 -25.14 -11.98 -35.25
CA ALA A 14 -24.37 -10.94 -34.57
C ALA A 14 -23.00 -10.69 -35.23
N ALA A 15 -22.41 -11.72 -35.83
CA ALA A 15 -21.15 -11.63 -36.57
C ALA A 15 -21.29 -10.69 -37.79
N SER A 16 -22.41 -10.78 -38.52
CA SER A 16 -22.73 -9.89 -39.64
C SER A 16 -22.85 -8.42 -39.21
N ASN A 17 -23.17 -8.19 -37.93
CA ASN A 17 -23.32 -6.87 -37.33
C ASN A 17 -22.07 -6.40 -36.56
N GLY A 18 -20.89 -6.94 -36.88
CA GLY A 18 -19.60 -6.45 -36.36
C GLY A 18 -19.27 -6.87 -34.93
N ALA A 19 -20.01 -7.80 -34.33
CA ALA A 19 -19.76 -8.23 -32.94
C ALA A 19 -18.48 -9.08 -32.76
N LEU A 20 -17.83 -9.53 -33.84
CA LEU A 20 -16.60 -10.31 -33.79
C LEU A 20 -15.37 -9.41 -33.58
N GLN A 21 -15.16 -8.92 -32.35
CA GLN A 21 -13.80 -8.58 -31.92
C GLN A 21 -13.14 -9.86 -31.41
N LYS A 22 -12.01 -10.26 -32.03
CA LYS A 22 -11.20 -11.36 -31.50
C LYS A 22 -10.80 -11.01 -30.06
N PRO A 23 -10.95 -11.94 -29.09
CA PRO A 23 -10.46 -11.71 -27.74
C PRO A 23 -8.98 -11.35 -27.79
N THR A 24 -8.60 -10.22 -27.19
CA THR A 24 -7.18 -9.93 -26.97
C THR A 24 -6.64 -11.04 -26.07
N PRO A 25 -5.48 -11.66 -26.38
CA PRO A 25 -4.92 -12.69 -25.54
C PRO A 25 -4.81 -12.18 -24.10
N SER A 26 -5.50 -12.84 -23.16
CA SER A 26 -5.39 -12.48 -21.75
C SER A 26 -3.94 -12.69 -21.30
N LYS A 27 -3.38 -11.76 -20.53
CA LYS A 27 -2.12 -12.01 -19.84
C LYS A 27 -2.35 -13.18 -18.87
N THR A 28 -1.79 -14.34 -19.18
CA THR A 28 -1.92 -15.54 -18.35
C THR A 28 -1.25 -15.35 -16.99
N ASP A 29 -0.28 -14.44 -16.90
CA ASP A 29 0.70 -14.43 -15.81
C ASP A 29 0.35 -13.47 -14.66
N CYS A 30 -0.89 -12.95 -14.59
CA CYS A 30 -1.34 -12.10 -13.49
C CYS A 30 -2.31 -12.82 -12.54
N PHE A 31 -2.50 -12.28 -11.34
CA PHE A 31 -3.60 -12.69 -10.47
C PHE A 31 -4.92 -12.12 -10.99
N LYS A 32 -6.03 -12.86 -10.80
CA LYS A 32 -7.38 -12.41 -11.16
C LYS A 32 -8.29 -12.50 -9.94
N LEU A 33 -9.21 -11.54 -9.81
CA LEU A 33 -10.20 -11.52 -8.73
C LEU A 33 -11.57 -11.96 -9.28
N LEU A 34 -12.07 -13.10 -8.81
CA LEU A 34 -13.45 -13.50 -9.02
C LEU A 34 -14.28 -13.03 -7.85
N VAL A 35 -15.43 -12.42 -8.11
CA VAL A 35 -16.35 -11.98 -7.07
C VAL A 35 -17.67 -12.75 -7.18
N PHE A 36 -18.18 -13.21 -6.05
CA PHE A 36 -19.39 -13.99 -5.97
C PHE A 36 -20.38 -13.28 -5.05
N SER A 37 -21.64 -13.25 -5.44
CA SER A 37 -22.69 -12.82 -4.53
C SER A 37 -24.04 -13.46 -4.84
N ALA A 38 -24.86 -13.62 -3.81
CA ALA A 38 -26.24 -14.08 -3.90
C ALA A 38 -27.07 -13.56 -2.71
N THR A 39 -28.37 -13.84 -2.71
CA THR A 39 -29.26 -13.53 -1.59
C THR A 39 -29.07 -14.48 -0.40
N HIS A 40 -28.67 -15.73 -0.67
CA HIS A 40 -28.47 -16.78 0.33
C HIS A 40 -27.04 -17.31 0.29
N ALA A 41 -26.49 -17.67 1.46
CA ALA A 41 -25.12 -18.16 1.57
C ALA A 41 -24.91 -19.50 0.82
N ALA A 42 -25.93 -20.38 0.81
CA ALA A 42 -25.88 -21.63 0.04
C ALA A 42 -25.69 -21.38 -1.46
N SER A 43 -26.47 -20.46 -2.04
CA SER A 43 -26.36 -20.10 -3.45
C SER A 43 -24.99 -19.49 -3.81
N VAL A 44 -24.31 -18.81 -2.88
CA VAL A 44 -22.92 -18.37 -3.10
C VAL A 44 -21.99 -19.57 -3.23
N ARG A 45 -22.13 -20.59 -2.39
CA ARG A 45 -21.30 -21.81 -2.46
C ARG A 45 -21.56 -22.59 -3.74
N ASP A 46 -22.82 -22.73 -4.14
CA ASP A 46 -23.17 -23.39 -5.41
C ASP A 46 -22.57 -22.63 -6.60
N ASN A 47 -22.66 -21.30 -6.60
CA ASN A 47 -22.05 -20.46 -7.63
C ASN A 47 -20.51 -20.60 -7.67
N ILE A 48 -19.85 -20.66 -6.51
CA ILE A 48 -18.40 -20.89 -6.44
C ILE A 48 -18.08 -22.25 -7.08
N HIS A 49 -18.74 -23.33 -6.66
CA HIS A 49 -18.52 -24.67 -7.19
C HIS A 49 -18.71 -24.73 -8.71
N ASN A 50 -19.79 -24.14 -9.23
CA ASN A 50 -20.05 -24.08 -10.66
C ASN A 50 -18.95 -23.31 -11.42
N MET A 51 -18.41 -22.23 -10.83
CA MET A 51 -17.33 -21.45 -11.47
C MET A 51 -15.98 -22.15 -11.39
N GLU A 52 -15.72 -22.94 -10.34
CA GLU A 52 -14.54 -23.82 -10.26
C GLU A 52 -14.56 -24.84 -11.39
N GLU A 53 -15.67 -25.55 -11.57
CA GLU A 53 -15.85 -26.50 -12.68
C GLU A 53 -15.72 -25.81 -14.04
N TYR A 54 -16.33 -24.62 -14.20
CA TYR A 54 -16.21 -23.83 -15.43
C TYR A 54 -14.76 -23.46 -15.76
N LEU A 55 -13.95 -23.09 -14.76
CA LEU A 55 -12.56 -22.72 -14.96
C LEU A 55 -11.64 -23.91 -15.17
N LYS A 56 -11.94 -25.08 -14.60
CA LYS A 56 -11.22 -26.33 -14.89
C LYS A 56 -11.30 -26.66 -16.38
N GLU A 57 -12.49 -26.51 -16.98
CA GLU A 57 -12.68 -26.73 -18.43
C GLU A 57 -12.08 -25.61 -19.30
N ARG A 58 -12.04 -24.36 -18.79
CA ARG A 58 -11.75 -23.16 -19.58
C ARG A 58 -10.79 -22.18 -18.86
N PRO A 59 -9.57 -22.60 -18.48
CA PRO A 59 -8.67 -21.77 -17.67
C PRO A 59 -8.27 -20.45 -18.36
N ARG A 60 -8.23 -20.45 -19.70
CA ARG A 60 -7.92 -19.25 -20.51
C ARG A 60 -8.95 -18.13 -20.37
N LEU A 61 -10.15 -18.41 -19.86
CA LEU A 61 -11.22 -17.44 -19.69
C LEU A 61 -11.25 -16.79 -18.30
N ALA A 62 -10.29 -17.07 -17.43
CA ALA A 62 -10.26 -16.54 -16.06
C ALA A 62 -10.37 -15.00 -16.01
N GLN A 63 -9.71 -14.30 -16.94
CA GLN A 63 -9.75 -12.84 -17.02
C GLN A 63 -11.15 -12.32 -17.43
N ASP A 64 -11.76 -12.93 -18.44
CA ASP A 64 -13.09 -12.54 -18.92
C ASP A 64 -14.17 -12.88 -17.88
N LEU A 65 -13.97 -13.98 -17.14
CA LEU A 65 -14.82 -14.35 -16.02
C LEU A 65 -14.71 -13.33 -14.88
N ALA A 66 -13.50 -12.92 -14.50
CA ALA A 66 -13.27 -11.88 -13.50
C ALA A 66 -13.96 -10.57 -13.89
N TYR A 67 -13.80 -10.12 -15.14
CA TYR A 67 -14.49 -8.94 -15.67
C TYR A 67 -16.01 -9.09 -15.63
N THR A 68 -16.53 -10.24 -16.06
CA THR A 68 -17.98 -10.48 -16.10
C THR A 68 -18.59 -10.48 -14.71
N LEU A 69 -17.98 -11.19 -13.76
CA LEU A 69 -18.44 -11.25 -12.38
C LEU A 69 -18.31 -9.90 -11.66
N GLY A 70 -17.22 -9.16 -11.90
CA GLY A 70 -16.96 -7.87 -11.26
C GLY A 70 -17.76 -6.70 -11.82
N CYS A 71 -17.96 -6.65 -13.13
CA CYS A 71 -18.49 -5.46 -13.81
C CYS A 71 -19.84 -5.68 -14.49
N ARG A 72 -20.25 -6.94 -14.74
CA ARG A 72 -21.41 -7.28 -15.59
C ARG A 72 -22.44 -8.17 -14.87
N ARG A 73 -22.39 -8.21 -13.54
CA ARG A 73 -23.35 -8.92 -12.69
C ARG A 73 -23.86 -8.03 -11.57
N GLN A 74 -25.10 -8.28 -11.17
CA GLN A 74 -25.68 -7.64 -9.99
C GLN A 74 -25.00 -8.16 -8.72
N THR A 75 -24.72 -7.26 -7.79
CA THR A 75 -24.12 -7.60 -6.48
C THR A 75 -25.18 -7.73 -5.39
N PHE A 76 -25.12 -8.80 -4.60
CA PHE A 76 -26.04 -9.08 -3.50
C PHE A 76 -25.35 -9.02 -2.12
N SER A 77 -26.12 -9.27 -1.05
CA SER A 77 -25.67 -9.12 0.33
C SER A 77 -24.79 -10.26 0.84
N GLN A 78 -24.98 -11.51 0.38
CA GLN A 78 -24.05 -12.59 0.71
C GLN A 78 -22.94 -12.57 -0.32
N ARG A 79 -21.68 -12.47 0.14
CA ARG A 79 -20.52 -12.25 -0.74
C ARG A 79 -19.38 -13.19 -0.38
N ALA A 80 -18.64 -13.56 -1.41
CA ALA A 80 -17.34 -14.18 -1.33
C ALA A 80 -16.51 -13.70 -2.53
N PHE A 81 -15.21 -13.92 -2.50
CA PHE A 81 -14.32 -13.72 -3.63
C PHE A 81 -13.35 -14.90 -3.72
N ALA A 82 -12.73 -15.06 -4.89
CA ALA A 82 -11.60 -15.94 -5.08
C ALA A 82 -10.46 -15.19 -5.77
N VAL A 83 -9.24 -15.44 -5.31
CA VAL A 83 -8.03 -14.98 -6.00
C VAL A 83 -7.51 -16.14 -6.84
N VAL A 84 -7.47 -15.95 -8.15
CA VAL A 84 -6.93 -16.92 -9.12
C VAL A 84 -5.47 -16.59 -9.36
N SER A 85 -4.57 -17.51 -9.03
CA SER A 85 -3.13 -17.36 -9.27
C SER A 85 -2.79 -17.42 -10.77
N PRO A 86 -1.57 -17.02 -11.18
CA PRO A 86 -1.04 -17.32 -12.51
C PRO A 86 -1.02 -18.82 -12.86
N THR A 87 -0.92 -19.71 -11.85
CA THR A 87 -1.00 -21.17 -11.99
C THR A 87 -2.44 -21.71 -12.03
N ASN A 88 -3.46 -20.83 -12.01
CA ASN A 88 -4.88 -21.15 -11.92
C ASN A 88 -5.32 -21.85 -10.63
N GLU A 89 -4.59 -21.65 -9.54
CA GLU A 89 -5.04 -22.03 -8.20
C GLU A 89 -6.03 -20.99 -7.68
N LEU A 90 -7.13 -21.46 -7.05
CA LEU A 90 -8.16 -20.60 -6.49
C LEU A 90 -8.06 -20.58 -4.96
N GLU A 91 -7.78 -19.41 -4.41
CA GLU A 91 -7.94 -19.16 -2.97
C GLU A 91 -9.29 -18.51 -2.73
N ILE A 92 -10.21 -19.25 -2.10
CA ILE A 92 -11.60 -18.83 -1.90
C ILE A 92 -11.80 -18.28 -0.49
N SER A 93 -12.38 -17.08 -0.40
CA SER A 93 -12.75 -16.47 0.87
C SER A 93 -14.00 -17.13 1.49
N PRO A 94 -14.16 -17.11 2.82
CA PRO A 94 -15.43 -17.48 3.46
C PRO A 94 -16.60 -16.61 2.97
N VAL A 95 -17.79 -17.20 2.85
CA VAL A 95 -19.01 -16.44 2.56
C VAL A 95 -19.37 -15.57 3.77
N LYS A 96 -19.49 -14.26 3.54
CA LYS A 96 -19.88 -13.29 4.57
C LYS A 96 -21.01 -12.40 4.07
N ARG A 97 -21.87 -11.96 4.99
CA ARG A 97 -22.82 -10.90 4.70
C ARG A 97 -22.07 -9.57 4.61
N ALA A 98 -22.27 -8.85 3.52
CA ALA A 98 -21.72 -7.52 3.32
C ALA A 98 -22.19 -6.58 4.43
N GLN A 99 -21.23 -5.89 5.05
CA GLN A 99 -21.51 -4.77 5.93
C GLN A 99 -21.42 -3.48 5.10
N GLN A 100 -22.29 -2.52 5.39
CA GLN A 100 -22.18 -1.20 4.82
C GLN A 100 -20.96 -0.51 5.45
N CYS A 101 -19.83 -0.51 4.72
CA CYS A 101 -18.65 0.25 5.09
C CYS A 101 -18.55 1.46 4.17
N SER A 102 -18.65 2.66 4.73
CA SER A 102 -18.56 3.93 3.98
C SER A 102 -17.29 4.72 4.29
N ALA A 103 -16.50 4.29 5.27
CA ALA A 103 -15.37 5.03 5.78
C ALA A 103 -14.09 4.19 5.70
N PHE A 104 -13.15 4.63 4.87
CA PHE A 104 -11.82 4.04 4.77
C PHE A 104 -10.81 4.94 5.48
N VAL A 105 -9.95 4.35 6.32
CA VAL A 105 -8.79 5.05 6.87
C VAL A 105 -7.56 4.52 6.17
N PHE A 106 -6.81 5.38 5.48
CA PHE A 106 -5.53 4.98 4.90
C PHE A 106 -4.43 5.19 5.94
N VAL A 107 -3.62 4.15 6.13
CA VAL A 107 -2.51 4.13 7.08
C VAL A 107 -1.21 4.04 6.28
N PHE A 108 -0.36 5.05 6.44
CA PHE A 108 0.87 5.23 5.69
C PHE A 108 2.07 4.84 6.55
N THR A 109 2.86 3.88 6.07
CA THR A 109 4.00 3.34 6.82
C THR A 109 5.20 4.27 6.77
N GLY A 110 5.93 4.32 7.89
CA GLY A 110 7.22 5.00 7.97
C GLY A 110 8.34 4.21 7.29
N GLN A 111 9.57 4.72 7.46
CA GLN A 111 10.79 4.04 7.04
C GLN A 111 11.00 2.74 7.86
N GLY A 112 11.51 1.71 7.21
CA GLY A 112 11.76 0.37 7.77
C GLY A 112 10.88 -0.73 7.16
N ALA A 113 9.81 -0.39 6.46
CA ALA A 113 8.92 -1.34 5.78
C ALA A 113 9.40 -1.75 4.37
N GLN A 114 10.47 -1.13 3.87
CA GLN A 114 10.94 -1.34 2.51
C GLN A 114 11.65 -2.68 2.32
N TYR A 115 11.48 -3.25 1.13
CA TYR A 115 12.20 -4.42 0.66
C TYR A 115 12.51 -4.25 -0.84
N ALA A 116 13.52 -4.95 -1.34
CA ALA A 116 13.85 -4.91 -2.76
C ALA A 116 12.67 -5.37 -3.62
N GLU A 117 12.52 -4.79 -4.82
CA GLU A 117 11.42 -5.09 -5.75
C GLU A 117 10.02 -4.77 -5.22
N MET A 118 9.90 -4.04 -4.11
CA MET A 118 8.59 -3.56 -3.63
C MET A 118 7.92 -2.70 -4.72
N GLY A 119 6.71 -3.09 -5.13
CA GLY A 119 5.97 -2.41 -6.20
C GLY A 119 6.34 -2.82 -7.64
N LYS A 120 7.38 -3.64 -7.86
CA LYS A 120 7.78 -4.11 -9.22
C LYS A 120 6.63 -4.72 -10.00
N SER A 121 5.86 -5.61 -9.36
CA SER A 121 4.71 -6.27 -10.00
C SER A 121 3.65 -5.26 -10.46
N LEU A 122 3.32 -4.26 -9.63
CA LEU A 122 2.36 -3.21 -9.97
C LEU A 122 2.90 -2.28 -11.06
N LEU A 123 4.19 -1.90 -10.99
CA LEU A 123 4.84 -1.08 -11.99
C LEU A 123 4.80 -1.72 -13.39
N VAL A 124 4.93 -3.04 -13.48
CA VAL A 124 4.87 -3.79 -14.76
C VAL A 124 3.43 -4.08 -15.21
N SER A 125 2.52 -4.34 -14.27
CA SER A 125 1.18 -4.88 -14.59
C SER A 125 0.07 -3.84 -14.62
N ASN A 126 0.24 -2.67 -14.00
CA ASN A 126 -0.83 -1.68 -13.82
C ASN A 126 -0.44 -0.29 -14.36
N SER A 127 -1.17 0.18 -15.36
CA SER A 127 -0.87 1.45 -16.04
C SER A 127 -1.12 2.69 -15.17
N ALA A 128 -2.12 2.68 -14.28
CA ALA A 128 -2.38 3.81 -13.38
C ALA A 128 -1.24 3.98 -12.37
N PHE A 129 -0.78 2.88 -11.80
CA PHE A 129 0.38 2.84 -10.92
C PHE A 129 1.66 3.32 -11.63
N ALA A 130 1.94 2.76 -12.81
CA ALA A 130 3.11 3.15 -13.61
C ALA A 130 3.09 4.63 -14.01
N THR A 131 1.93 5.16 -14.40
CA THR A 131 1.75 6.57 -14.73
C THR A 131 2.02 7.49 -13.54
N SER A 132 1.60 7.09 -12.33
CA SER A 132 1.91 7.87 -11.11
C SER A 132 3.41 7.90 -10.83
N ILE A 133 4.09 6.75 -10.86
CA ILE A 133 5.55 6.67 -10.68
C ILE A 133 6.29 7.52 -11.72
N GLN A 134 5.89 7.46 -12.99
CA GLN A 134 6.49 8.27 -14.04
C GLN A 134 6.36 9.78 -13.77
N LYS A 135 5.18 10.26 -13.36
CA LYS A 135 4.96 11.67 -13.02
C LYS A 135 5.82 12.12 -11.84
N LEU A 136 6.00 11.25 -10.85
CA LEU A 136 6.85 11.52 -9.70
C LEU A 136 8.33 11.53 -10.07
N ASP A 137 8.74 10.66 -11.00
CA ASP A 137 10.09 10.66 -11.58
C ASP A 137 10.39 11.97 -12.33
N GLU A 138 9.43 12.42 -13.15
CA GLU A 138 9.52 13.71 -13.84
C GLU A 138 9.62 14.86 -12.84
N ALA A 139 8.77 14.87 -11.80
CA ALA A 139 8.83 15.87 -10.74
C ALA A 139 10.18 15.87 -10.01
N LEU A 140 10.70 14.70 -9.65
CA LEU A 140 11.96 14.53 -8.94
C LEU A 140 13.15 15.07 -9.74
N ARG A 141 13.19 14.81 -11.07
CA ARG A 141 14.23 15.36 -11.95
C ARG A 141 14.24 16.90 -12.02
N THR A 142 13.11 17.56 -11.71
CA THR A 142 13.07 19.03 -11.64
C THR A 142 13.70 19.60 -10.37
N VAL A 143 13.98 18.77 -9.36
CA VAL A 143 14.45 19.19 -8.04
C VAL A 143 15.95 19.39 -8.02
N ASP A 144 16.69 18.40 -8.50
CA ASP A 144 18.14 18.45 -8.62
C ASP A 144 18.55 17.82 -9.96
N PRO A 145 19.11 18.63 -10.91
CA PRO A 145 19.63 18.11 -12.18
C PRO A 145 20.71 17.04 -12.04
N LYS A 146 21.31 16.88 -10.86
CA LYS A 146 22.34 15.87 -10.57
C LYS A 146 21.76 14.49 -10.26
N ILE A 147 20.44 14.35 -10.12
CA ILE A 147 19.80 13.05 -9.88
C ILE A 147 20.02 12.15 -11.10
N SER A 148 20.92 11.17 -10.94
CA SER A 148 21.33 10.24 -12.00
C SER A 148 20.56 8.90 -11.97
N TRP A 149 19.43 8.85 -11.27
CA TRP A 149 18.64 7.64 -11.05
C TRP A 149 17.15 7.96 -11.14
N SER A 150 16.31 6.94 -11.29
CA SER A 150 14.85 7.09 -11.28
C SER A 150 14.19 6.16 -10.26
N LEU A 151 13.04 6.58 -9.74
CA LEU A 151 12.14 5.80 -8.89
C LEU A 151 11.80 4.47 -9.56
N ALA A 152 11.44 4.49 -10.86
CA ALA A 152 11.15 3.27 -11.61
C ALA A 152 12.33 2.30 -11.64
N GLU A 153 13.55 2.78 -11.90
CA GLU A 153 14.75 1.93 -11.87
C GLU A 153 15.03 1.37 -10.47
N GLU A 154 14.92 2.18 -9.41
CA GLU A 154 15.10 1.68 -8.03
C GLU A 154 14.07 0.61 -7.66
N ILE A 155 12.82 0.76 -8.08
CA ILE A 155 11.75 -0.22 -7.85
C ILE A 155 12.04 -1.54 -8.56
N LEU A 156 12.67 -1.51 -9.74
CA LEU A 156 12.94 -2.71 -10.55
C LEU A 156 14.20 -3.47 -10.12
N LYS A 157 15.07 -2.87 -9.30
CA LYS A 157 16.35 -3.48 -8.91
C LYS A 157 16.15 -4.75 -8.07
N PRO A 158 16.86 -5.84 -8.40
CA PRO A 158 16.88 -7.03 -7.58
C PRO A 158 17.58 -6.74 -6.24
N LYS A 159 17.40 -7.63 -5.27
CA LYS A 159 17.91 -7.47 -3.89
C LYS A 159 19.40 -7.14 -3.82
N GLU A 160 20.21 -7.74 -4.69
CA GLU A 160 21.67 -7.62 -4.71
C GLU A 160 22.14 -6.21 -5.13
N LEU A 161 21.30 -5.48 -5.87
CA LEU A 161 21.60 -4.14 -6.37
C LEU A 161 20.77 -3.05 -5.67
N SER A 162 19.90 -3.45 -4.74
CA SER A 162 18.97 -2.54 -4.09
C SER A 162 19.68 -1.58 -3.14
N ARG A 163 19.37 -0.29 -3.29
CA ARG A 163 19.87 0.80 -2.43
C ARG A 163 18.83 1.27 -1.41
N LEU A 164 17.71 0.54 -1.30
CA LEU A 164 16.60 0.89 -0.39
C LEU A 164 16.96 0.72 1.10
N ALA A 165 18.20 0.35 1.43
CA ALA A 165 18.72 0.47 2.79
C ALA A 165 19.14 1.90 3.14
N GLU A 166 19.50 2.72 2.16
CA GLU A 166 19.98 4.09 2.37
C GLU A 166 18.79 5.08 2.40
N ALA A 167 18.78 6.02 3.35
CA ALA A 167 17.67 6.96 3.53
C ALA A 167 17.35 7.79 2.27
N GLN A 168 18.39 8.22 1.55
CA GLN A 168 18.29 9.02 0.33
C GLN A 168 17.57 8.35 -0.84
N PHE A 169 17.52 7.01 -0.87
CA PHE A 169 16.73 6.26 -1.86
C PHE A 169 15.41 5.76 -1.25
N SER A 170 15.48 5.19 -0.04
CA SER A 170 14.32 4.57 0.59
C SER A 170 13.18 5.54 0.85
N GLN A 171 13.46 6.77 1.32
CA GLN A 171 12.41 7.75 1.62
C GLN A 171 11.63 8.20 0.37
N PRO A 172 12.27 8.67 -0.71
CA PRO A 172 11.54 9.05 -1.92
C PRO A 172 10.86 7.86 -2.60
N VAL A 173 11.49 6.67 -2.64
CA VAL A 173 10.86 5.48 -3.26
C VAL A 173 9.65 5.02 -2.46
N CYS A 174 9.74 4.94 -1.12
CA CYS A 174 8.59 4.60 -0.27
C CYS A 174 7.45 5.60 -0.41
N THR A 175 7.76 6.90 -0.47
CA THR A 175 6.76 7.95 -0.65
C THR A 175 6.09 7.81 -2.02
N ALA A 176 6.87 7.57 -3.08
CA ALA A 176 6.35 7.40 -4.43
C ALA A 176 5.42 6.18 -4.56
N LEU A 177 5.80 5.04 -3.97
CA LEU A 177 4.95 3.85 -3.95
C LEU A 177 3.64 4.09 -3.22
N GLN A 178 3.69 4.78 -2.07
CA GLN A 178 2.48 5.10 -1.30
C GLN A 178 1.56 6.07 -2.06
N ILE A 179 2.12 7.08 -2.73
CA ILE A 179 1.36 7.97 -3.64
C ILE A 179 0.74 7.17 -4.79
N ALA A 180 1.51 6.29 -5.45
CA ALA A 180 1.01 5.49 -6.56
C ALA A 180 -0.07 4.49 -6.13
N LEU A 181 -0.03 3.98 -4.89
CA LEU A 181 -1.11 3.18 -4.31
C LEU A 181 -2.37 4.02 -4.06
N VAL A 182 -2.23 5.25 -3.57
CA VAL A 182 -3.36 6.18 -3.42
C VAL A 182 -4.00 6.46 -4.78
N ASP A 183 -3.20 6.77 -5.80
CA ASP A 183 -3.68 7.01 -7.16
C ASP A 183 -4.40 5.78 -7.75
N LEU A 184 -3.83 4.60 -7.54
CA LEU A 184 -4.43 3.34 -7.96
C LEU A 184 -5.79 3.10 -7.28
N LEU A 185 -5.87 3.26 -5.96
CA LEU A 185 -7.12 3.08 -5.21
C LEU A 185 -8.17 4.13 -5.60
N HIS A 186 -7.77 5.38 -5.79
CA HIS A 186 -8.63 6.44 -6.31
C HIS A 186 -9.17 6.11 -7.71
N SER A 187 -8.37 5.53 -8.59
CA SER A 187 -8.84 5.10 -9.92
C SER A 187 -9.93 4.01 -9.87
N MET A 188 -10.01 3.29 -8.76
CA MET A 188 -11.04 2.29 -8.47
C MET A 188 -12.22 2.86 -7.66
N GLY A 189 -12.23 4.17 -7.39
CA GLY A 189 -13.26 4.84 -6.60
C GLY A 189 -13.12 4.66 -5.08
N ILE A 190 -11.98 4.14 -4.59
CA ILE A 190 -11.71 3.94 -3.16
C ILE A 190 -10.99 5.18 -2.64
N ILE A 191 -11.70 6.02 -1.89
CA ILE A 191 -11.21 7.30 -1.38
C ILE A 191 -11.22 7.26 0.16
N PRO A 192 -10.14 7.67 0.85
CA PRO A 192 -10.10 7.69 2.30
C PRO A 192 -11.01 8.78 2.88
N THR A 193 -11.67 8.47 3.99
CA THR A 193 -12.36 9.46 4.84
C THR A 193 -11.45 10.06 5.91
N ALA A 194 -10.36 9.38 6.23
CA ALA A 194 -9.29 9.85 7.09
C ALA A 194 -7.95 9.22 6.70
N VAL A 195 -6.86 9.88 7.10
CA VAL A 195 -5.50 9.39 6.88
C VAL A 195 -4.69 9.48 8.17
N VAL A 196 -3.76 8.54 8.35
CA VAL A 196 -2.76 8.55 9.42
C VAL A 196 -1.42 8.14 8.82
N GLY A 197 -0.37 8.90 9.05
CA GLY A 197 0.98 8.54 8.67
C GLY A 197 1.87 8.30 9.88
N HIS A 198 2.80 7.37 9.77
CA HIS A 198 3.86 7.17 10.76
C HIS A 198 5.16 7.79 10.24
N SER A 199 5.64 8.85 10.90
CA SER A 199 6.91 9.52 10.56
C SER A 199 6.99 9.89 9.07
N SER A 200 7.88 9.28 8.28
CA SER A 200 8.02 9.53 6.85
C SER A 200 6.73 9.26 6.06
N GLY A 201 5.86 8.36 6.55
CA GLY A 201 4.56 8.07 5.95
C GLY A 201 3.61 9.26 5.99
N GLU A 202 3.82 10.25 6.87
CA GLU A 202 3.02 11.47 6.91
C GLU A 202 3.11 12.29 5.62
N ILE A 203 4.21 12.18 4.87
CA ILE A 203 4.37 12.87 3.59
C ILE A 203 3.35 12.34 2.58
N ALA A 204 3.20 11.02 2.49
CA ALA A 204 2.20 10.38 1.64
C ALA A 204 0.77 10.56 2.18
N ALA A 205 0.59 10.59 3.51
CA ALA A 205 -0.70 10.92 4.12
C ALA A 205 -1.14 12.36 3.80
N ALA A 206 -0.21 13.31 3.84
CA ALA A 206 -0.44 14.71 3.47
C ALA A 206 -0.84 14.84 2.00
N TYR A 207 -0.25 14.05 1.10
CA TYR A 207 -0.72 13.92 -0.28
C TYR A 207 -2.16 13.38 -0.34
N ALA A 208 -2.43 12.26 0.32
CA ALA A 208 -3.72 11.58 0.24
C ALA A 208 -4.90 12.41 0.77
N CYS A 209 -4.65 13.31 1.72
CA CYS A 209 -5.67 14.24 2.23
C CYS A 209 -5.69 15.62 1.53
N GLY A 210 -4.89 15.79 0.47
CA GLY A 210 -4.82 17.01 -0.34
C GLY A 210 -4.08 18.19 0.30
N ALA A 211 -3.29 17.96 1.36
CA ALA A 211 -2.48 18.99 1.99
C ALA A 211 -1.17 19.27 1.22
N LEU A 212 -0.65 18.29 0.49
CA LEU A 212 0.47 18.44 -0.45
C LEU A 212 0.05 17.94 -1.84
N SER A 213 0.52 18.60 -2.89
CA SER A 213 0.53 18.02 -4.22
C SER A 213 1.52 16.84 -4.30
N ALA A 214 1.35 15.96 -5.29
CA ALA A 214 2.28 14.87 -5.54
C ALA A 214 3.73 15.36 -5.74
N ARG A 215 3.90 16.52 -6.42
CA ARG A 215 5.19 17.17 -6.63
C ARG A 215 5.80 17.65 -5.32
N GLU A 216 5.03 18.29 -4.45
CA GLU A 216 5.52 18.75 -3.15
C GLU A 216 5.90 17.58 -2.25
N ALA A 217 5.06 16.54 -2.20
CA ALA A 217 5.32 15.35 -1.40
C ALA A 217 6.64 14.66 -1.81
N ILE A 218 6.88 14.45 -3.11
CA ILE A 218 8.13 13.82 -3.56
C ILE A 218 9.35 14.70 -3.28
N MET A 219 9.26 16.03 -3.44
CA MET A 219 10.32 16.97 -3.09
C MET A 219 10.69 16.92 -1.60
N VAL A 220 9.67 16.97 -0.72
CA VAL A 220 9.88 16.88 0.73
C VAL A 220 10.56 15.57 1.08
N SER A 221 10.09 14.44 0.54
CA SER A 221 10.69 13.13 0.81
C SER A 221 12.12 13.00 0.31
N TYR A 222 12.45 13.61 -0.83
CA TYR A 222 13.79 13.60 -1.39
C TYR A 222 14.78 14.38 -0.52
N HIS A 223 14.48 15.65 -0.21
CA HIS A 223 15.35 16.47 0.65
C HIS A 223 15.49 15.88 2.05
N ARG A 224 14.40 15.34 2.61
CA ARG A 224 14.43 14.64 3.89
C ARG A 224 15.34 13.42 3.84
N GLY A 225 15.31 12.65 2.75
CA GLY A 225 16.20 11.52 2.53
C GLY A 225 17.67 11.91 2.49
N LEU A 226 18.00 13.04 1.86
CA LEU A 226 19.37 13.57 1.84
C LEU A 226 19.86 13.98 3.23
N ILE A 227 19.05 14.76 3.96
CA ILE A 227 19.38 15.20 5.32
C ILE A 227 19.53 13.99 6.25
N ALA A 228 18.68 12.98 6.09
CA ALA A 228 18.76 11.75 6.87
C ALA A 228 20.04 10.96 6.55
N ALA A 229 20.45 10.89 5.29
CA ALA A 229 21.71 10.25 4.91
C ALA A 229 22.93 10.99 5.48
N GLU A 230 22.91 12.32 5.50
CA GLU A 230 23.95 13.13 6.14
C GLU A 230 24.01 12.84 7.65
N ALA A 231 22.87 12.84 8.33
CA ALA A 231 22.80 12.49 9.75
C ALA A 231 23.27 11.06 10.06
N GLU A 232 22.87 10.08 9.24
CA GLU A 232 23.32 8.68 9.35
C GLU A 232 24.83 8.54 9.13
N SER A 233 25.44 9.43 8.34
CA SER A 233 26.89 9.45 8.12
C SER A 233 27.68 9.97 9.33
N ILE A 234 27.08 10.81 10.17
CA ILE A 234 27.67 11.28 11.43
C ILE A 234 27.67 10.14 12.47
N GLY A 235 26.59 9.35 12.53
CA GLY A 235 26.58 8.06 13.24
C GLY A 235 26.61 8.15 14.77
N THR A 236 26.11 9.23 15.37
CA THR A 236 26.18 9.46 16.83
C THR A 236 24.94 9.02 17.61
N GLY A 237 23.92 8.47 16.93
CA GLY A 237 22.66 8.15 17.57
C GLY A 237 21.89 7.01 16.92
N GLY A 238 20.75 6.71 17.54
CA GLY A 238 20.03 5.50 17.29
C GLY A 238 18.58 5.50 17.67
N MET A 239 17.98 4.32 17.50
CA MET A 239 16.64 4.02 17.94
C MET A 239 16.54 2.60 18.49
N LEU A 240 15.73 2.46 19.54
CA LEU A 240 15.49 1.22 20.28
C LEU A 240 13.98 0.95 20.39
N ALA A 241 13.50 -0.14 19.80
CA ALA A 241 12.12 -0.57 19.98
C ALA A 241 11.97 -1.30 21.32
N VAL A 242 11.00 -0.86 22.13
CA VAL A 242 10.76 -1.36 23.49
C VAL A 242 9.30 -1.79 23.62
N GLY A 243 9.07 -3.01 24.12
CA GLY A 243 7.76 -3.59 24.44
C GLY A 243 7.16 -3.05 25.74
N LEU A 244 7.26 -1.75 25.98
CA LEU A 244 6.66 -1.05 27.11
C LEU A 244 5.80 0.10 26.60
N GLY A 245 4.77 0.45 27.38
CA GLY A 245 4.01 1.68 27.17
C GLY A 245 4.78 2.92 27.62
N LYS A 246 4.37 4.11 27.13
CA LYS A 246 4.98 5.41 27.47
C LYS A 246 5.26 5.57 28.96
N LYS A 247 4.28 5.26 29.81
CA LYS A 247 4.39 5.43 31.27
C LYS A 247 5.52 4.60 31.88
N ALA A 248 5.63 3.32 31.50
CA ALA A 248 6.67 2.43 32.00
C ALA A 248 8.03 2.75 31.37
N ALA A 249 8.08 3.03 30.06
CA ALA A 249 9.33 3.42 29.41
C ALA A 249 9.91 4.75 29.95
N SER A 250 9.04 5.66 30.42
CA SER A 250 9.46 6.96 30.95
C SER A 250 10.36 6.87 32.18
N SER A 251 10.29 5.79 32.98
CA SER A 251 11.17 5.62 34.15
C SER A 251 12.62 5.29 33.79
N PHE A 252 12.88 4.92 32.54
CA PHE A 252 14.22 4.58 32.04
C PHE A 252 14.88 5.71 31.23
N LEU A 253 14.17 6.83 31.01
CA LEU A 253 14.70 7.96 30.26
C LEU A 253 15.83 8.63 31.03
N ARG A 254 16.91 8.96 30.30
CA ARG A 254 18.10 9.65 30.81
C ARG A 254 18.50 10.78 29.87
N PRO A 255 19.38 11.72 30.27
CA PRO A 255 19.86 12.75 29.37
C PRO A 255 20.42 12.14 28.08
N GLY A 256 19.86 12.52 26.93
CA GLY A 256 20.26 11.97 25.64
C GLY A 256 19.40 10.81 25.13
N VAL A 257 18.39 10.36 25.89
CA VAL A 257 17.38 9.38 25.45
C VAL A 257 15.97 9.95 25.65
N GLU A 258 15.18 9.90 24.59
CA GLU A 258 13.81 10.42 24.54
C GLU A 258 12.88 9.37 23.94
N ILE A 259 11.56 9.52 24.16
CA ILE A 259 10.56 8.72 23.45
C ILE A 259 10.36 9.34 22.07
N GLY A 260 10.89 8.69 21.03
CA GLY A 260 10.74 9.12 19.65
C GLY A 260 9.39 8.75 19.04
N CYS A 261 8.85 7.57 19.40
CA CYS A 261 7.54 7.10 18.93
C CYS A 261 6.74 6.41 20.02
N GLU A 262 5.44 6.69 20.09
CA GLU A 262 4.45 5.92 20.85
C GLU A 262 3.61 5.09 19.86
N ASN A 263 3.98 3.83 19.63
CA ASN A 263 3.39 3.01 18.57
C ASN A 263 2.10 2.30 19.01
N SER A 264 2.04 1.89 20.28
CA SER A 264 0.86 1.28 20.91
C SER A 264 0.90 1.50 22.43
N PRO A 265 -0.17 1.16 23.17
CA PRO A 265 -0.17 1.22 24.64
C PRO A 265 0.96 0.42 25.31
N GLU A 266 1.54 -0.55 24.61
CA GLU A 266 2.60 -1.45 25.09
C GLU A 266 3.84 -1.43 24.18
N SER A 267 3.98 -0.41 23.33
CA SER A 267 5.13 -0.30 22.44
C SER A 267 5.54 1.14 22.21
N VAL A 268 6.79 1.44 22.57
CA VAL A 268 7.45 2.70 22.24
C VAL A 268 8.72 2.46 21.44
N THR A 269 9.22 3.52 20.84
CA THR A 269 10.57 3.58 20.29
C THR A 269 11.33 4.68 20.99
N LEU A 270 12.39 4.32 21.69
CA LEU A 270 13.32 5.27 22.26
C LEU A 270 14.30 5.72 21.17
N THR A 271 14.72 6.97 21.24
CA THR A 271 15.71 7.55 20.33
C THR A 271 16.71 8.37 21.13
N GLY A 272 17.96 8.41 20.68
CA GLY A 272 19.01 9.04 21.48
C GLY A 272 20.42 8.71 21.04
N ILE A 273 21.36 9.07 21.90
CA ILE A 273 22.80 8.78 21.75
C ILE A 273 23.03 7.28 21.97
N ASP A 274 23.90 6.67 21.17
CA ASP A 274 24.08 5.21 21.17
C ASP A 274 24.47 4.62 22.53
N ASN A 275 25.45 5.20 23.22
CA ASN A 275 25.87 4.71 24.54
C ASN A 275 24.73 4.76 25.55
N GLU A 276 24.00 5.88 25.59
CA GLU A 276 22.87 6.07 26.49
C GLU A 276 21.70 5.13 26.18
N LEU A 277 21.47 4.82 24.89
CA LEU A 277 20.49 3.84 24.45
C LEU A 277 20.86 2.42 24.87
N GLU A 278 22.13 2.03 24.79
CA GLU A 278 22.59 0.70 25.22
C GLU A 278 22.50 0.52 26.73
N GLU A 279 22.85 1.54 27.52
CA GLU A 279 22.64 1.52 28.97
C GLU A 279 21.15 1.43 29.33
N THR A 280 20.32 2.24 28.67
CA THR A 280 18.86 2.19 28.83
C THR A 280 18.31 0.81 28.47
N ALA A 281 18.81 0.21 27.38
CA ALA A 281 18.42 -1.14 26.96
C ALA A 281 18.81 -2.20 27.99
N ALA A 282 19.99 -2.08 28.62
CA ALA A 282 20.45 -3.00 29.65
C ALA A 282 19.58 -2.94 30.90
N GLU A 283 19.23 -1.75 31.37
CA GLU A 283 18.35 -1.56 32.53
C GLU A 283 16.94 -2.10 32.29
N ILE A 284 16.37 -1.82 31.10
CA ILE A 284 15.05 -2.35 30.72
C ILE A 284 15.06 -3.88 30.69
N ARG A 285 16.09 -4.51 30.10
CA ARG A 285 16.22 -5.98 30.07
C ARG A 285 16.41 -6.58 31.46
N ALA A 286 17.05 -5.87 32.38
CA ALA A 286 17.24 -6.32 33.75
C ALA A 286 15.93 -6.31 34.55
N GLU A 287 15.10 -5.28 34.38
CA GLU A 287 13.80 -5.18 35.07
C GLU A 287 12.71 -6.04 34.39
N TYR A 288 12.71 -6.10 33.06
CA TYR A 288 11.74 -6.82 32.24
C TYR A 288 12.46 -7.78 31.27
N PRO A 289 12.89 -8.97 31.71
CA PRO A 289 13.64 -9.90 30.86
C PRO A 289 12.82 -10.47 29.69
N GLU A 290 11.48 -10.51 29.81
CA GLU A 290 10.57 -11.12 28.83
C GLU A 290 10.11 -10.17 27.71
N ILE A 291 10.41 -8.88 27.80
CA ILE A 291 9.91 -7.90 26.82
C ILE A 291 10.88 -7.71 25.65
N LEU A 292 10.32 -7.28 24.51
CA LEU A 292 11.12 -6.91 23.35
C LEU A 292 11.95 -5.66 23.66
N VAL A 293 13.28 -5.77 23.51
CA VAL A 293 14.21 -4.64 23.52
C VAL A 293 15.19 -4.80 22.36
N ARG A 294 14.93 -4.10 21.24
CA ARG A 294 15.63 -4.33 19.96
C ARG A 294 16.14 -3.04 19.35
N ARG A 295 17.46 -2.97 19.11
CA ARG A 295 18.10 -1.89 18.34
C ARG A 295 17.58 -1.90 16.90
N LEU A 296 17.10 -0.77 16.42
CA LEU A 296 16.67 -0.61 15.03
C LEU A 296 17.89 -0.38 14.13
N ARG A 297 17.81 -0.84 12.88
CA ARG A 297 18.89 -0.72 11.88
C ARG A 297 18.91 0.68 11.27
N VAL A 298 19.21 1.68 12.10
CA VAL A 298 19.37 3.09 11.74
C VAL A 298 20.52 3.67 12.55
N ASN A 299 21.36 4.49 11.90
CA ASN A 299 22.53 5.14 12.48
C ASN A 299 22.26 6.61 12.84
N CYS A 300 20.98 6.98 12.96
CA CYS A 300 20.57 8.29 13.43
C CYS A 300 19.37 8.20 14.37
N ALA A 301 19.23 9.24 15.19
CA ALA A 301 18.19 9.37 16.20
C ALA A 301 16.98 10.15 15.65
N TYR A 302 16.18 9.51 14.79
CA TYR A 302 14.92 10.11 14.30
C TYR A 302 13.99 10.49 15.46
N HIS A 303 13.37 11.68 15.40
CA HIS A 303 12.46 12.21 16.44
C HIS A 303 13.14 12.57 17.77
N SER A 304 14.45 12.87 17.77
CA SER A 304 15.17 13.37 18.94
C SER A 304 15.24 14.91 18.96
N GLY A 305 15.13 15.52 20.14
CA GLY A 305 15.18 16.98 20.30
C GLY A 305 16.58 17.60 20.24
N LYS A 306 17.64 16.84 20.56
CA LYS A 306 18.97 17.43 20.88
C LYS A 306 19.97 17.57 19.73
N ASP A 307 19.79 16.88 18.61
CA ASP A 307 20.67 17.04 17.43
C ASP A 307 19.94 17.60 16.20
N GLY A 308 18.81 18.29 16.43
CA GLY A 308 18.09 19.06 15.41
C GLY A 308 17.62 18.25 14.20
N THR A 309 17.62 16.92 14.29
CA THR A 309 17.70 16.13 13.06
C THR A 309 16.32 15.92 12.46
N PHE A 310 15.26 15.70 13.25
CA PHE A 310 13.91 15.48 12.72
C PHE A 310 12.82 15.69 13.79
N SER A 311 12.04 16.78 13.75
CA SER A 311 10.76 16.88 14.45
C SER A 311 9.61 16.73 13.44
N PHE A 312 8.69 15.80 13.71
CA PHE A 312 7.52 15.54 12.86
C PHE A 312 6.25 16.15 13.46
N LEU A 313 5.41 16.72 12.59
CA LEU A 313 4.07 17.16 12.91
C LEU A 313 3.10 16.07 12.47
N VAL A 314 2.57 15.28 13.40
CA VAL A 314 1.57 14.24 13.11
C VAL A 314 0.42 14.81 12.27
N VAL A 315 0.43 14.49 10.98
CA VAL A 315 -0.68 14.83 10.08
C VAL A 315 -1.78 13.80 10.31
N SER A 316 -2.76 14.19 11.13
CA SER A 316 -4.05 13.52 11.20
C SER A 316 -5.12 14.46 10.65
N ARG A 317 -5.85 14.00 9.64
CA ARG A 317 -7.04 14.70 9.16
C ARG A 317 -8.21 13.73 9.18
N THR A 318 -9.15 14.01 10.06
CA THR A 318 -10.48 13.38 10.07
C THR A 318 -11.45 14.29 9.32
N ASN A 319 -12.50 13.70 8.74
CA ASN A 319 -13.52 14.42 7.94
C ASN A 319 -12.96 15.11 6.68
N MET A 320 -12.35 14.33 5.79
CA MET A 320 -12.13 14.78 4.41
C MET A 320 -13.50 14.99 3.73
N SER A 321 -14.04 16.21 3.76
CA SER A 321 -15.28 16.52 3.05
C SER A 321 -15.07 16.38 1.54
N LYS A 322 -16.00 15.71 0.86
CA LYS A 322 -16.06 15.64 -0.62
C LYS A 322 -16.23 17.05 -1.19
N HIS A 323 -15.13 17.77 -1.42
CA HIS A 323 -15.16 18.85 -2.40
C HIS A 323 -15.12 18.19 -3.78
N LYS A 324 -16.23 18.41 -4.51
CA LYS A 324 -16.39 18.06 -5.92
C LYS A 324 -15.41 18.81 -6.79
#